data_AF-A0A6M1YNI2-F1
#
_entry.id   AF-A0A6M1YNI2-F1
#
_cell.length_a   1.000
_cell.length_b   1.000
_cell.length_c   1.000
_cell.angle_alpha   90.00
_cell.angle_beta   90.00
_cell.angle_gamma   90.00
#
_symmetry.space_group_name_H-M   'P 1'
#
loop_
_entity.id
_entity.type
_entity.pdbx_description
1 polymer ?
#
loop_
_entity_poly.entity_id
_entity_poly.type
_entity_poly.pdbx_seq_one_letter_code
_entity_poly.pdbx_strand_id
1 'polypeptide(L)'
;MAKPLVSKKRAQSFFYIIFLFMLAFLAFTKSWWPELSLAFGVAICFRNLLLYQWHDLITNAIIFGGIFAYIQFDLKWEVALPVAFIVGAIYVLFREFVIGEQETEVEHEEEINQEIEEDNE
;
A
#
# COMPACT_ATOMS: atom_id res chain seq x y z
N MET A 1 5.16 9.30 -13.70
CA MET A 1 4.66 7.93 -13.48
C MET A 1 5.70 6.90 -13.91
N ALA A 2 6.16 6.01 -13.01
CA ALA A 2 7.13 4.97 -13.36
C ALA A 2 6.45 3.81 -14.11
N LYS A 3 7.08 3.31 -15.18
CA LYS A 3 6.55 2.17 -15.95
C LYS A 3 6.49 0.91 -15.07
N PRO A 4 5.37 0.16 -15.04
CA PRO A 4 5.28 -1.08 -14.30
C PRO A 4 6.32 -2.09 -14.82
N LEU A 5 7.11 -2.67 -13.92
CA LEU A 5 8.14 -3.67 -14.26
C LEU A 5 7.52 -4.91 -14.94
N VAL A 6 6.28 -5.22 -14.62
CA VAL A 6 5.61 -6.45 -15.04
C VAL A 6 4.13 -6.19 -15.33
N SER A 7 3.57 -6.87 -16.34
CA SER A 7 2.11 -6.91 -16.59
C SER A 7 1.33 -7.39 -15.35
N LYS A 8 0.16 -6.78 -15.09
CA LYS A 8 -0.74 -7.08 -13.96
C LYS A 8 -0.99 -8.58 -13.75
N LYS A 9 -1.14 -9.34 -14.84
CA LYS A 9 -1.36 -10.80 -14.80
C LYS A 9 -0.21 -11.55 -14.15
N ARG A 10 1.03 -11.20 -14.48
CA ARG A 10 2.24 -11.83 -13.93
C ARG A 10 2.45 -11.44 -12.47
N ALA A 11 2.23 -10.17 -12.10
CA ALA A 11 2.30 -9.72 -10.71
C ALA A 11 1.33 -10.51 -9.81
N GLN A 12 0.15 -10.85 -10.33
CA GLN A 12 -0.82 -11.69 -9.63
C GLN A 12 -0.39 -13.16 -9.52
N SER A 13 0.25 -13.71 -10.56
CA SER A 13 0.87 -15.05 -10.45
C SER A 13 1.98 -15.08 -9.40
N PHE A 14 2.83 -14.05 -9.33
CA PHE A 14 3.87 -13.94 -8.30
C PHE A 14 3.28 -13.85 -6.90
N PHE A 15 2.20 -13.09 -6.73
CA PHE A 15 1.46 -13.05 -5.47
C PHE A 15 1.04 -14.45 -5.02
N TYR A 16 0.39 -15.23 -5.89
CA TYR A 16 -0.05 -16.57 -5.52
C TYR A 16 1.11 -17.50 -5.20
N ILE A 17 2.21 -17.46 -5.95
CA ILE A 17 3.40 -18.29 -5.71
C ILE A 17 4.00 -17.97 -4.34
N ILE A 18 4.22 -16.68 -4.04
CA ILE A 18 4.81 -16.24 -2.77
C ILE A 18 3.87 -16.58 -1.61
N PHE A 19 2.58 -16.32 -1.78
CA PHE A 19 1.59 -16.62 -0.77
C PHE A 19 1.52 -18.12 -0.45
N LEU A 20 1.50 -18.99 -1.47
CA LEU A 20 1.49 -20.44 -1.28
C LEU A 20 2.78 -20.94 -0.62
N PHE A 21 3.93 -20.37 -0.98
CA PHE A 21 5.20 -20.71 -0.35
C PHE A 21 5.21 -20.34 1.14
N MET A 22 4.75 -19.14 1.49
CA MET A 22 4.61 -18.72 2.88
C MET A 22 3.58 -19.55 3.65
N LEU A 23 2.47 -19.91 3.01
CA LEU A 23 1.45 -20.77 3.62
C LEU A 23 2.01 -22.17 3.93
N ALA A 24 2.80 -22.73 3.02
CA ALA A 24 3.48 -24.00 3.24
C ALA A 24 4.48 -23.92 4.41
N PHE A 25 5.23 -22.82 4.50
CA PHE A 25 6.12 -22.56 5.63
C PHE A 25 5.36 -22.45 6.95
N LEU A 26 4.24 -21.73 6.97
CA LEU A 26 3.37 -21.61 8.16
C LEU A 26 2.76 -22.95 8.59
N ALA A 27 2.34 -23.76 7.63
CA ALA A 27 1.81 -25.09 7.91
C ALA A 27 2.85 -25.98 8.61
N PHE A 28 4.14 -25.77 8.31
CA PHE A 28 5.24 -26.46 8.98
C PHE A 28 5.47 -25.95 10.42
N THR A 29 5.45 -24.64 10.63
CA THR A 29 5.66 -24.04 11.96
C THR A 29 4.48 -24.21 12.91
N LYS A 30 3.30 -24.60 12.39
CA LYS A 30 2.02 -24.71 13.13
C LYS A 30 1.54 -23.41 13.78
N SER A 31 2.23 -22.30 13.55
CA SER A 31 1.81 -20.97 13.99
C SER A 31 0.93 -20.35 12.93
N TRP A 32 -0.38 -20.38 13.19
CA TRP A 32 -1.40 -19.85 12.27
C TRP A 32 -1.67 -18.36 12.50
N TRP A 33 -1.59 -17.91 13.74
CA TRP A 33 -1.90 -16.53 14.12
C TRP A 33 -0.85 -16.05 15.12
N PRO A 34 -0.22 -14.88 14.91
CA PRO A 34 -0.48 -13.82 13.90
C PRO A 34 0.25 -13.95 12.55
N GLU A 35 1.07 -14.97 12.36
CA GLU A 35 2.01 -15.09 11.24
C GLU A 35 1.32 -15.16 9.87
N LEU A 36 0.07 -15.63 9.81
CA LEU A 36 -0.68 -15.70 8.55
C LEU A 36 -1.02 -14.32 8.01
N SER A 37 -1.32 -13.37 8.92
CA SER A 37 -1.56 -11.98 8.53
C SER A 37 -0.30 -11.35 7.93
N LEU A 38 0.87 -11.69 8.47
CA LEU A 38 2.16 -11.22 7.96
C LEU A 38 2.50 -11.86 6.62
N ALA A 39 2.25 -13.16 6.45
CA ALA A 39 2.41 -13.83 5.16
C ALA A 39 1.54 -13.19 4.05
N PHE A 40 0.29 -12.87 4.37
CA PHE A 40 -0.61 -12.14 3.47
C PHE A 40 -0.08 -10.75 3.15
N GLY A 41 0.33 -9.99 4.17
CA GLY A 41 0.89 -8.65 4.02
C GLY A 41 2.13 -8.61 3.15
N VAL A 42 3.06 -9.55 3.33
CA VAL A 42 4.28 -9.63 2.52
C VAL A 42 3.96 -9.97 1.06
N ALA A 43 3.06 -10.93 0.81
CA ALA A 43 2.66 -11.27 -0.55
C ALA A 43 2.03 -10.06 -1.27
N ILE A 44 1.16 -9.31 -0.59
CA ILE A 44 0.55 -8.07 -1.12
C ILE A 44 1.60 -7.00 -1.36
N CYS A 45 2.51 -6.76 -0.40
CA CYS A 45 3.58 -5.77 -0.54
C CYS A 45 4.48 -6.10 -1.73
N PHE A 46 4.82 -7.37 -1.93
CA PHE A 46 5.63 -7.80 -3.07
C PHE A 46 4.92 -7.58 -4.41
N ARG A 47 3.60 -7.83 -4.47
CA ARG A 47 2.79 -7.49 -5.64
C ARG A 47 2.77 -5.99 -5.92
N ASN A 48 2.56 -5.16 -4.89
CA ASN A 48 2.50 -3.70 -5.04
C ASN A 48 3.86 -3.12 -5.40
N LEU A 49 4.96 -3.71 -4.92
CA LEU A 49 6.33 -3.38 -5.32
C LEU A 49 6.56 -3.63 -6.82
N LEU A 50 6.12 -4.79 -7.32
CA LEU A 50 6.19 -5.12 -8.76
C LEU A 50 5.36 -4.17 -9.64
N LEU A 51 4.29 -3.59 -9.08
CA LEU A 51 3.41 -2.64 -9.75
C LEU A 51 3.83 -1.17 -9.57
N TYR A 52 4.93 -0.89 -8.85
CA TYR A 52 5.39 0.47 -8.53
C TYR A 52 4.35 1.33 -7.79
N GLN A 53 3.39 0.69 -7.12
CA GLN A 53 2.35 1.36 -6.34
C GLN A 53 2.86 1.61 -4.92
N TRP A 54 3.75 2.61 -4.78
CA TRP A 54 4.41 2.92 -3.51
C TRP A 54 3.44 3.30 -2.39
N HIS A 55 2.36 4.05 -2.70
CA HIS A 55 1.33 4.39 -1.73
C HIS A 55 0.61 3.13 -1.20
N ASP A 56 0.16 2.26 -2.09
CA ASP A 56 -0.49 1.00 -1.70
C ASP A 56 0.46 0.06 -0.97
N LEU A 57 1.76 0.09 -1.27
CA LEU A 57 2.77 -0.68 -0.56
C LEU A 57 2.91 -0.20 0.89
N ILE A 58 3.10 1.10 1.10
CA ILE A 58 3.29 1.68 2.44
C ILE A 58 2.03 1.46 3.29
N THR A 59 0.85 1.74 2.74
CA THR A 59 -0.42 1.55 3.45
C THR A 59 -0.62 0.09 3.86
N ASN A 60 -0.38 -0.87 2.96
CA ASN A 60 -0.52 -2.29 3.31
C ASN A 60 0.54 -2.75 4.32
N ALA A 61 1.79 -2.26 4.21
CA ALA A 61 2.84 -2.58 5.18
C ALA A 61 2.47 -2.09 6.58
N ILE A 62 1.92 -0.89 6.71
CA ILE A 62 1.46 -0.31 7.98
C ILE A 62 0.30 -1.14 8.55
N ILE A 63 -0.69 -1.50 7.74
CA ILE A 63 -1.87 -2.24 8.22
C ILE A 63 -1.48 -3.64 8.69
N PHE A 64 -0.83 -4.44 7.85
CA PHE A 64 -0.49 -5.81 8.20
C PHE A 64 0.62 -5.87 9.26
N GLY A 65 1.60 -4.96 9.20
CA GLY A 65 2.63 -4.83 10.24
C GLY A 65 2.04 -4.39 11.57
N GLY A 66 1.10 -3.45 11.57
CA GLY A 66 0.39 -2.97 12.76
C GLY A 66 -0.47 -4.06 13.41
N ILE A 67 -1.23 -4.82 12.61
CA ILE A 67 -2.02 -5.97 13.09
C ILE A 67 -1.10 -7.02 13.71
N PHE A 68 -0.02 -7.38 13.01
CA PHE A 68 0.95 -8.35 13.51
C PHE A 68 1.57 -7.88 14.83
N ALA A 69 2.05 -6.63 14.90
CA ALA A 69 2.63 -6.08 16.12
C ALA A 69 1.62 -6.04 17.27
N TYR A 70 0.38 -5.63 17.00
CA TYR A 70 -0.68 -5.59 17.99
C TYR A 70 -0.89 -6.95 18.66
N ILE A 71 -0.98 -8.01 17.85
CA ILE A 71 -1.22 -9.36 18.34
C ILE A 71 0.04 -9.96 18.98
N GLN A 72 1.21 -9.80 18.35
CA GLN A 72 2.46 -10.42 18.80
C GLN A 72 2.98 -9.85 20.13
N PHE A 73 2.77 -8.55 20.35
CA PHE A 73 3.23 -7.87 21.57
C PHE A 73 2.13 -7.70 22.62
N ASP A 74 0.93 -8.25 22.40
CA ASP A 74 -0.24 -8.11 23.27
C ASP A 74 -0.47 -6.65 23.68
N LEU A 75 -0.45 -5.76 22.67
CA LEU A 75 -0.52 -4.32 22.89
C LEU A 75 -1.87 -3.94 23.49
N LYS A 76 -1.83 -3.23 24.62
CA LYS A 76 -3.05 -2.68 25.23
C LYS A 76 -3.69 -1.66 24.31
N TRP A 77 -5.02 -1.64 24.30
CA TRP A 77 -5.82 -0.67 23.54
C TRP A 77 -5.47 0.80 23.87
N GLU A 78 -5.05 1.06 25.11
CA GLU A 78 -4.56 2.38 25.57
C GLU A 78 -3.35 2.88 24.77
N VAL A 79 -2.54 1.98 24.20
CA VAL A 79 -1.37 2.32 23.37
C VAL A 79 -1.69 2.16 21.89
N ALA A 80 -2.43 1.10 21.52
CA ALA A 80 -2.75 0.81 20.13
C ALA A 80 -3.61 1.91 19.48
N LEU A 81 -4.59 2.44 20.22
CA LEU A 81 -5.53 3.44 19.69
C LEU A 81 -4.84 4.79 19.43
N PRO A 82 -4.06 5.38 20.35
CA PRO A 82 -3.29 6.59 20.05
C PRO A 82 -2.32 6.41 18.87
N VAL A 83 -1.61 5.28 18.80
CA VAL A 83 -0.70 5.00 17.68
C VAL A 83 -1.46 4.95 16.35
N ALA A 84 -2.60 4.27 16.31
CA ALA A 84 -3.43 4.21 15.10
C ALA A 84 -3.92 5.59 14.66
N PHE A 85 -4.33 6.45 15.60
CA PHE A 85 -4.75 7.82 15.28
C PHE A 85 -3.59 8.69 14.79
N ILE A 86 -2.41 8.59 15.41
CA ILE A 86 -1.22 9.33 14.96
C ILE A 86 -0.83 8.89 13.55
N VAL A 87 -0.76 7.59 13.30
CA VAL A 87 -0.42 7.05 11.97
C VAL A 87 -1.48 7.46 10.94
N GLY A 88 -2.76 7.40 11.30
CA GLY A 88 -3.86 7.85 10.44
C GLY A 88 -3.77 9.35 10.10
N ALA A 89 -3.47 10.20 11.09
CA ALA A 89 -3.31 11.64 10.88
C ALA A 89 -2.10 11.93 9.96
N ILE A 90 -0.97 11.25 10.19
CA ILE A 90 0.21 11.34 9.33
C ILE A 90 -0.14 10.91 7.90
N TYR A 91 -0.86 9.80 7.73
CA TYR A 91 -1.30 9.31 6.43
C TYR A 91 -2.17 10.34 5.69
N VAL A 92 -3.15 10.94 6.37
CA VAL A 92 -4.01 11.98 5.78
C VAL A 92 -3.20 13.19 5.37
N LEU A 93 -2.26 13.65 6.21
CA LEU A 93 -1.37 14.76 5.86
C LEU A 93 -0.52 14.45 4.62
N PHE A 94 0.10 13.27 4.55
CA PHE A 94 0.88 12.87 3.37
C PHE A 94 0.02 12.78 2.11
N ARG A 95 -1.20 12.24 2.23
CA ARG A 95 -2.13 12.17 1.10
C ARG A 95 -2.49 13.58 0.59
N GLU A 96 -2.86 14.48 1.48
CA GLU A 96 -3.30 15.82 1.09
C GLU A 96 -2.15 16.64 0.48
N PHE A 97 -0.99 16.67 1.14
CA PHE A 97 0.09 17.59 0.79
C PHE A 97 1.10 17.05 -0.24
N VAL A 98 1.18 15.73 -0.46
CA VAL A 98 2.16 15.15 -1.42
C VAL A 98 1.48 14.60 -2.67
N ILE A 99 0.21 14.18 -2.57
CA ILE A 99 -0.53 13.61 -3.71
C ILE A 99 -1.49 14.65 -4.30
N GLY A 100 -2.11 15.50 -3.47
CA GLY A 100 -3.03 16.56 -3.92
C GLY A 100 -2.38 17.55 -4.91
N GLU A 101 -1.10 17.88 -4.73
CA GLU A 101 -0.34 18.75 -5.65
C GLU A 101 -0.28 18.20 -7.09
N GLN A 102 -0.32 16.87 -7.28
CA GLN A 102 -0.31 16.27 -8.62
C GLN A 102 -1.66 16.31 -9.33
N GLU A 103 -2.79 16.32 -8.61
CA GLU A 103 -4.10 16.50 -9.24
C GLU A 103 -4.29 17.97 -9.68
N THR A 104 -3.79 18.93 -8.88
CA THR A 104 -3.92 20.36 -9.20
C THR A 104 -3.06 20.80 -10.39
N GLU A 105 -1.84 20.27 -10.57
CA GLU A 105 -1.01 20.59 -11.74
C GLU A 105 -1.61 20.03 -13.04
N VAL A 106 -2.20 18.83 -13.02
CA VAL A 106 -2.81 18.22 -14.22
C VAL A 106 -4.11 18.92 -14.60
N GLU A 107 -4.95 19.30 -13.64
CA GLU A 107 -6.13 20.16 -13.93
C GLU A 107 -5.70 21.52 -14.49
N HIS A 108 -4.63 22.13 -13.98
CA HIS A 108 -4.14 23.41 -14.47
C HIS A 108 -3.54 23.32 -15.89
N GLU A 109 -2.83 22.23 -16.21
CA GLU A 109 -2.33 21.97 -17.57
C GLU A 109 -3.47 21.69 -18.57
N GLU A 110 -4.54 21.02 -18.14
CA GLU A 110 -5.74 20.81 -18.97
C GLU A 110 -6.52 22.12 -19.21
N GLU A 111 -6.65 22.99 -18.20
CA GLU A 111 -7.25 24.34 -18.34
C GLU A 111 -6.43 25.23 -19.30
N ILE A 112 -5.09 25.25 -19.17
CA ILE A 112 -4.22 26.04 -20.04
C ILE A 112 -4.30 25.56 -21.51
N ASN A 113 -4.35 24.24 -21.74
CA ASN A 113 -4.49 23.71 -23.10
C ASN A 113 -5.85 24.05 -23.72
N GLN A 114 -6.93 24.07 -22.92
CA GLN A 114 -8.25 24.47 -23.39
C GLN A 114 -8.30 25.96 -23.76
N GLU A 115 -7.69 26.85 -22.96
CA GLU A 115 -7.57 28.27 -23.32
C GLU A 115 -6.78 28.47 -24.63
N ILE A 116 -5.70 27.71 -24.85
CA ILE A 116 -4.89 27.80 -26.08
C ILE A 116 -5.65 27.27 -27.32
N GLU A 117 -6.52 26.27 -27.16
CA GLU A 117 -7.38 25.79 -28.25
C GLU A 117 -8.48 26.81 -28.61
N GLU A 118 -9.07 27.49 -27.61
CA GLU A 118 -10.08 28.53 -27.84
C GLU A 118 -9.49 29.80 -28.50
N ASP A 119 -8.23 30.16 -28.21
CA ASP A 119 -7.55 31.31 -28.84
C ASP A 119 -7.07 31.05 -30.29
N ASN A 120 -7.06 29.79 -30.75
CA ASN A 120 -6.60 29.40 -32.09
C ASN A 120 -7.75 29.08 -33.08
N GLU A 121 -9.00 29.25 -32.68
CA GLU A 121 -10.21 29.13 -33.52
C GLU A 121 -10.78 30.51 -33.94
#